data_AF-A0AAV4G7P9-F1
#
_entry.id   AF-A0AAV4G7P9-F1
#
_cell.length_a   1.000
_cell.length_b   1.000
_cell.length_c   1.000
_cell.angle_alpha   90.00
_cell.angle_beta   90.00
_cell.angle_gamma   90.00
#
_symmetry.space_group_name_H-M   'P 1'
#
loop_
_entity.id
_entity.type
_entity.pdbx_description
1 polymer ?
#
loop_
_entity_poly.entity_id
_entity_poly.type
_entity_poly.pdbx_seq_one_letter_code
_entity_poly.pdbx_strand_id
1 'polypeptide(L)'
;MRSTPTAACEIHTNIEPLGLRRDAAVMNMVGRYKRSDKSHPNRQLIDTWKPTGRLKQKSVMDIATYLQEKHHLPNNRENIQYFYKAKDELSESCGSYCSNYEAEAFAIEAAVFQLTSVFSLYPEKTQNIVIFSDSKSVLETLQNESLQNSSLKSLFLTIDSFLKTYDVDLTLQWIPGHCNITGNERADTLAKKGSTAQQQNTTTFFRTAQQIIRNNSTEEWLNGWATGKTGRSLFTYMATPNPKDSIHSLERRDQVIIFRLRTHHAPVNAHLNRIQPMTPPVCHFCDAPYETTTHLLFQCTLLQNLREEYLPPRPDAWNTLYSNSQQLKKTSTFYSQMSSRRAKAQTTAG
;
A
#
# COMPACT_ATOMS: atom_id res chain seq x y z
N MET A 1 31.67 -23.65 -4.09
CA MET A 1 30.47 -23.24 -3.32
C MET A 1 30.07 -21.86 -3.78
N ARG A 2 28.89 -21.68 -4.38
CA ARG A 2 28.38 -20.34 -4.74
C ARG A 2 27.85 -19.70 -3.46
N SER A 3 28.67 -18.92 -2.76
CA SER A 3 28.16 -18.04 -1.71
C SER A 3 27.24 -17.01 -2.38
N THR A 4 26.04 -16.83 -1.84
CA THR A 4 25.14 -15.77 -2.29
C THR A 4 25.81 -14.41 -2.00
N PRO A 5 25.56 -13.35 -2.81
CA PRO A 5 26.12 -12.02 -2.57
C PRO A 5 25.88 -11.52 -1.14
N THR A 6 24.73 -11.91 -0.56
CA THR A 6 24.36 -11.65 0.83
C THR A 6 25.34 -12.26 1.85
N ALA A 7 25.78 -13.50 1.66
CA ALA A 7 26.71 -14.16 2.57
C ALA A 7 28.11 -13.53 2.53
N ALA A 8 28.53 -12.99 1.38
CA ALA A 8 29.78 -12.26 1.25
C ALA A 8 29.73 -10.89 1.96
N CYS A 9 28.61 -10.17 1.85
CA CYS A 9 28.38 -8.92 2.58
C CYS A 9 28.31 -9.12 4.10
N GLU A 10 27.72 -10.22 4.57
CA GLU A 10 27.61 -10.56 6.01
C GLU A 10 28.98 -10.76 6.66
N ILE A 11 29.88 -11.47 5.98
CA ILE A 11 31.26 -11.68 6.44
C ILE A 11 32.02 -10.35 6.49
N HIS A 12 31.88 -9.50 5.47
CA HIS A 12 32.59 -8.22 5.39
C HIS A 12 32.08 -7.17 6.40
N THR A 13 30.83 -7.29 6.85
CA THR A 13 30.21 -6.34 7.79
C THR A 13 30.22 -6.82 9.25
N ASN A 14 30.82 -7.99 9.51
CA ASN A 14 30.78 -8.66 10.81
C ASN A 14 29.34 -8.88 11.33
N ILE A 15 28.38 -9.02 10.41
CA ILE A 15 26.98 -9.30 10.73
C ILE A 15 26.78 -10.82 10.71
N GLU A 16 26.12 -11.36 11.73
CA GLU A 16 25.81 -12.78 11.80
C GLU A 16 25.06 -13.24 10.52
N PRO A 17 25.50 -14.34 9.87
CA PRO A 17 24.86 -14.82 8.64
C PRO A 17 23.34 -14.97 8.75
N LEU A 18 22.59 -14.55 7.72
CA LEU A 18 21.11 -14.55 7.72
C LEU A 18 20.53 -15.94 7.99
N GLY A 19 21.22 -17.01 7.56
CA GLY A 19 20.83 -18.39 7.89
C GLY A 19 20.81 -18.63 9.39
N LEU A 20 21.86 -18.24 10.11
CA LEU A 20 21.97 -18.39 11.56
C LEU A 20 20.95 -17.52 12.29
N ARG A 21 20.73 -16.29 11.82
CA ARG A 21 19.70 -15.40 12.40
C ARG A 21 18.28 -15.95 12.23
N ARG A 22 17.98 -16.58 11.09
CA ARG A 22 16.68 -17.26 10.87
C ARG A 22 16.51 -18.47 11.78
N ASP A 23 17.56 -19.28 11.92
CA ASP A 23 17.56 -20.43 12.82
C ASP A 23 17.38 -19.99 14.29
N ALA A 24 18.08 -18.93 14.70
CA ALA A 24 17.94 -18.33 16.03
C ALA A 24 16.53 -17.77 16.27
N ALA A 25 15.93 -17.11 15.29
CA ALA A 25 14.57 -16.59 15.39
C ALA A 25 13.53 -17.71 15.62
N VAL A 26 13.65 -18.82 14.89
CA VAL A 26 12.79 -20.01 15.07
C VAL A 26 12.94 -20.57 16.49
N MET A 27 14.17 -20.74 16.97
CA MET A 27 14.43 -21.26 18.32
C MET A 27 13.93 -20.33 19.41
N ASN A 28 14.06 -19.01 19.23
CA ASN A 28 13.54 -18.02 20.16
C ASN A 28 12.02 -18.04 20.23
N MET A 29 11.34 -18.16 19.10
CA MET A 29 9.88 -18.23 19.02
C MET A 29 9.33 -19.47 19.75
N VAL A 30 9.84 -20.67 19.43
CA VAL A 30 9.42 -21.92 20.10
C VAL A 30 9.78 -21.89 21.59
N GLY A 31 10.97 -21.38 21.92
CA GLY A 31 11.41 -21.21 23.30
C GLY A 31 10.49 -20.32 24.14
N ARG A 32 9.93 -19.25 23.57
CA ARG A 32 8.97 -18.36 24.26
C ARG A 32 7.69 -19.08 24.62
N TYR A 33 7.10 -19.77 23.65
CA TYR A 33 5.85 -20.49 23.87
C TYR A 33 6.03 -21.68 24.84
N LYS A 34 7.19 -22.36 24.82
CA LYS A 34 7.55 -23.36 25.86
C LYS A 34 7.64 -22.76 27.27
N ARG A 35 7.83 -21.46 27.41
CA ARG A 35 7.91 -20.75 28.69
C ARG A 35 6.58 -20.13 29.11
N SER A 36 5.55 -20.17 28.27
CA SER A 36 4.19 -19.76 28.62
C SER A 36 3.55 -20.75 29.61
N ASP A 37 2.48 -20.30 30.28
CA ASP A 37 1.69 -21.14 31.18
C ASP A 37 1.25 -22.44 30.47
N LYS A 38 1.15 -23.55 31.22
CA LYS A 38 0.71 -24.85 30.66
C LYS A 38 -0.69 -24.79 30.06
N SER A 39 -1.54 -23.87 30.53
CA SER A 39 -2.86 -23.59 29.97
C SER A 39 -2.84 -22.77 28.68
N HIS A 40 -1.69 -22.18 28.30
CA HIS A 40 -1.59 -21.30 27.15
C HIS A 40 -1.74 -22.11 25.84
N PRO A 41 -2.61 -21.69 24.89
CA PRO A 41 -2.91 -22.47 23.69
C PRO A 41 -1.66 -22.75 22.83
N ASN A 42 -0.74 -21.79 22.72
CA ASN A 42 0.52 -22.01 21.97
C ASN A 42 1.50 -22.96 22.70
N ARG A 43 1.43 -23.06 24.03
CA ARG A 43 2.23 -24.02 24.81
C ARG A 43 1.70 -25.43 24.57
N GLN A 44 0.39 -25.62 24.66
CA GLN A 44 -0.27 -26.88 24.34
C GLN A 44 0.00 -27.30 22.90
N LEU A 45 -0.08 -26.37 21.95
CA LEU A 45 0.22 -26.65 20.56
C LEU A 45 1.65 -27.17 20.38
N ILE A 46 2.63 -26.58 21.04
CA ILE A 46 4.03 -27.06 20.97
C ILE A 46 4.23 -28.41 21.63
N ASP A 47 3.64 -28.60 22.80
CA ASP A 47 3.84 -29.82 23.59
C ASP A 47 3.13 -31.03 22.96
N THR A 48 2.06 -30.80 22.21
CA THR A 48 1.26 -31.85 21.56
C THR A 48 1.52 -32.00 20.07
N TRP A 49 2.37 -31.13 19.49
CA TRP A 49 2.63 -31.12 18.06
C TRP A 49 3.29 -32.43 17.59
N LYS A 50 2.82 -32.93 16.44
CA LYS A 50 3.37 -34.10 15.76
C LYS A 50 3.73 -33.76 14.31
N PRO A 51 4.86 -34.26 13.78
CA PRO A 51 5.23 -34.02 12.39
C PRO A 51 4.19 -34.61 11.44
N THR A 52 3.79 -33.85 10.42
CA THR A 52 2.86 -34.29 9.38
C THR A 52 3.54 -34.28 8.02
N GLY A 53 3.56 -35.42 7.32
CA GLY A 53 4.29 -35.58 6.05
C GLY A 53 3.64 -34.91 4.82
N ARG A 54 2.67 -34.01 4.99
CA ARG A 54 1.82 -33.49 3.90
C ARG A 54 2.30 -32.15 3.31
N LEU A 55 3.16 -31.42 4.01
CA LEU A 55 3.56 -30.07 3.60
C LEU A 55 4.80 -30.09 2.70
N LYS A 56 4.74 -29.35 1.58
CA LYS A 56 5.90 -29.15 0.68
C LYS A 56 6.99 -28.25 1.30
N GLN A 57 6.65 -27.45 2.32
CA GLN A 57 7.58 -26.61 3.09
C GLN A 57 7.63 -27.11 4.54
N LYS A 58 8.84 -27.18 5.12
CA LYS A 58 9.04 -27.60 6.52
C LYS A 58 8.34 -26.62 7.45
N SER A 59 7.58 -27.12 8.43
CA SER A 59 6.95 -26.26 9.42
C SER A 59 7.98 -25.65 10.37
N VAL A 60 7.63 -24.57 11.06
CA VAL A 60 8.51 -23.94 12.05
C VAL A 60 8.88 -24.91 13.19
N MET A 61 7.97 -25.83 13.53
CA MET A 61 8.24 -26.88 14.52
C MET A 61 9.20 -27.95 13.99
N ASP A 62 9.12 -28.32 12.71
CA ASP A 62 10.11 -29.22 12.07
C ASP A 62 11.51 -28.61 12.10
N ILE A 63 11.61 -27.31 11.78
CA ILE A 63 12.87 -26.57 11.78
C ILE A 63 13.43 -26.49 13.21
N ALA A 64 12.59 -26.17 14.20
CA ALA A 64 13.00 -26.10 15.60
C ALA A 64 13.51 -27.44 16.14
N THR A 65 12.83 -28.55 15.83
CA THR A 65 13.28 -29.90 16.23
C THR A 65 14.63 -30.24 15.62
N TYR A 66 14.80 -30.00 14.31
CA TYR A 66 16.07 -30.22 13.63
C TYR A 66 17.21 -29.38 14.24
N LEU A 67 16.96 -28.10 14.56
CA LEU A 67 17.96 -27.23 15.17
C LEU A 67 18.30 -27.63 16.60
N GLN A 68 17.30 -28.06 17.38
CA GLN A 68 17.47 -28.55 18.75
C GLN A 68 18.36 -29.81 18.77
N GLU A 69 18.12 -30.75 17.86
CA GLU A 69 18.95 -31.96 17.69
C GLU A 69 20.35 -31.62 17.20
N LYS A 70 20.48 -30.78 16.17
CA LYS A 70 21.75 -30.39 15.59
C LYS A 70 22.67 -29.68 16.59
N HIS A 71 22.11 -28.82 17.44
CA HIS A 71 22.89 -27.95 18.34
C HIS A 71 22.83 -28.34 19.82
N HIS A 72 22.17 -29.47 20.18
CA HIS A 72 22.12 -30.03 21.54
C HIS A 72 21.78 -28.99 22.62
N LEU A 73 20.80 -28.13 22.34
CA LEU A 73 20.52 -26.97 23.18
C LEU A 73 19.87 -27.38 24.52
N PRO A 74 20.12 -26.67 25.64
CA PRO A 74 19.50 -27.01 26.91
C PRO A 74 17.98 -26.81 26.88
N ASN A 75 17.22 -27.78 27.39
CA ASN A 75 15.75 -27.72 27.48
C ASN A 75 15.25 -26.75 28.54
N ASN A 76 16.06 -26.49 29.57
CA ASN A 76 15.69 -25.68 30.74
C ASN A 76 16.46 -24.37 30.72
N ARG A 77 16.09 -23.46 29.82
CA ARG A 77 16.65 -22.11 29.78
C ARG A 77 15.89 -21.23 30.77
N GLU A 78 16.58 -20.71 31.76
CA GLU A 78 16.01 -19.76 32.72
C GLU A 78 15.57 -18.47 32.02
N ASN A 79 14.59 -17.81 32.63
CA ASN A 79 14.11 -16.51 32.18
C ASN A 79 15.19 -15.47 32.52
N ILE A 80 15.89 -14.96 31.52
CA ILE A 80 16.71 -13.75 31.71
C ILE A 80 15.72 -12.58 31.79
N GLN A 81 15.14 -12.36 32.96
CA GLN A 81 14.53 -11.08 33.28
C GLN A 81 15.67 -10.07 33.43
N TYR A 82 15.95 -9.33 32.36
CA TYR A 82 16.65 -8.07 32.51
C TYR A 82 15.75 -7.15 33.32
N PHE A 83 16.06 -7.00 34.62
CA PHE A 83 15.45 -5.99 35.47
C PHE A 83 15.92 -4.62 35.01
N TYR A 84 15.28 -4.11 33.96
CA TYR A 84 15.43 -2.72 33.55
C TYR A 84 14.73 -1.84 34.58
N LYS A 85 15.50 -1.17 35.43
CA LYS A 85 15.03 -0.07 36.27
C LYS A 85 15.09 1.20 35.41
N ALA A 86 14.05 1.44 34.61
CA ALA A 86 13.89 2.74 33.94
C ALA A 86 13.75 3.81 35.04
N LYS A 87 14.63 4.81 35.05
CA LYS A 87 14.51 5.94 35.97
C LYS A 87 13.51 6.98 35.47
N ASP A 88 13.37 7.13 34.15
CA ASP A 88 12.54 8.13 33.50
C ASP A 88 11.78 7.53 32.30
N GLU A 89 10.53 7.94 32.10
CA GLU A 89 9.65 7.50 31.02
C GLU A 89 8.98 8.69 30.34
N LEU A 90 8.87 8.64 29.01
CA LEU A 90 8.22 9.68 28.21
C LEU A 90 7.16 9.06 27.30
N SER A 91 5.99 9.70 27.20
CA SER A 91 4.86 9.24 26.36
C SER A 91 4.09 10.42 25.77
N GLU A 92 4.79 11.37 25.17
CA GLU A 92 4.19 12.59 24.61
C GLU A 92 3.43 12.32 23.31
N SER A 93 2.44 13.17 23.02
CA SER A 93 1.69 13.17 21.77
C SER A 93 2.51 13.79 20.64
N CYS A 94 2.59 13.14 19.48
CA CYS A 94 3.30 13.68 18.31
C CYS A 94 2.43 14.64 17.46
N GLY A 95 1.14 14.77 17.81
CA GLY A 95 0.19 15.69 17.17
C GLY A 95 -0.80 14.99 16.23
N SER A 96 -1.80 15.75 15.80
CA SER A 96 -2.98 15.21 15.07
C SER A 96 -2.65 14.58 13.71
N TYR A 97 -1.54 15.00 13.09
CA TYR A 97 -1.12 14.55 11.77
C TYR A 97 0.35 14.13 11.83
N CYS A 98 0.59 12.91 12.28
CA CYS A 98 1.92 12.33 12.42
C CYS A 98 1.92 10.92 11.82
N SER A 99 2.86 10.65 10.91
CA SER A 99 3.07 9.29 10.42
C SER A 99 3.90 8.47 11.40
N ASN A 100 3.82 7.13 11.36
CA ASN A 100 4.65 6.28 12.21
C ASN A 100 6.14 6.62 12.06
N TYR A 101 6.61 6.84 10.83
CA TYR A 101 7.99 7.23 10.57
C TYR A 101 8.41 8.52 11.31
N GLU A 102 7.50 9.50 11.40
CA GLU A 102 7.74 10.76 12.09
C GLU A 102 7.69 10.60 13.60
N ALA A 103 6.77 9.78 14.12
CA ALA A 103 6.70 9.47 15.53
C ALA A 103 7.98 8.79 16.02
N GLU A 104 8.53 7.87 15.23
CA GLU A 104 9.82 7.22 15.51
C GLU A 104 10.98 8.23 15.53
N ALA A 105 11.01 9.16 14.57
CA ALA A 105 12.03 10.21 14.55
C ALA A 105 11.89 11.18 15.74
N PHE A 106 10.66 11.56 16.10
CA PHE A 106 10.37 12.40 17.24
C PHE A 106 10.77 11.72 18.56
N ALA A 107 10.58 10.41 18.67
CA ALA A 107 11.02 9.65 19.85
C ALA A 107 12.55 9.69 20.03
N ILE A 108 13.32 9.57 18.94
CA ILE A 108 14.79 9.74 19.00
C ILE A 108 15.15 11.18 19.36
N GLU A 109 14.48 12.17 18.78
CA GLU A 109 14.71 13.60 19.07
C GLU A 109 14.46 13.92 20.54
N ALA A 110 13.35 13.43 21.09
CA ALA A 110 13.00 13.58 22.50
C ALA A 110 14.01 12.89 23.42
N ALA A 111 14.53 11.71 23.04
CA ALA A 111 15.57 11.03 23.79
C ALA A 111 16.86 11.87 23.85
N VAL A 112 17.28 12.47 22.73
CA VAL A 112 18.47 13.35 22.68
C VAL A 112 18.25 14.65 23.48
N PHE A 113 17.04 15.20 23.46
CA PHE A 113 16.68 16.36 24.28
C PHE A 113 16.76 16.06 25.79
N GLN A 114 16.29 14.89 26.21
CA GLN A 114 16.41 14.45 27.60
C GLN A 114 17.88 14.24 27.99
N LEU A 115 18.69 13.65 27.10
CA LEU A 115 20.14 13.53 27.32
C LEU A 115 20.79 14.91 27.47
N THR A 116 20.46 15.87 26.61
CA THR A 116 20.96 17.26 26.70
C THR A 116 20.65 17.86 28.07
N SER A 117 19.43 17.65 28.59
CA SER A 117 19.03 18.13 29.92
C SER A 117 19.84 17.48 31.05
N VAL A 118 20.10 16.17 30.96
CA VAL A 118 20.91 15.44 31.94
C VAL A 118 22.37 15.91 31.94
N PHE A 119 22.98 16.04 30.76
CA PHE A 119 24.38 16.45 30.64
C PHE A 119 24.58 17.94 30.98
N SER A 120 23.57 18.79 30.78
CA SER A 120 23.58 20.18 31.28
C SER A 120 23.70 20.26 32.80
N LEU A 121 23.05 19.35 33.53
CA LEU A 121 23.11 19.29 34.99
C LEU A 121 24.41 18.67 35.51
N TYR A 122 25.06 17.82 34.71
CA TYR A 122 26.29 17.12 35.07
C TYR A 122 27.33 17.18 33.93
N PRO A 123 27.96 18.35 33.69
CA PRO A 123 28.82 18.56 32.52
C PRO A 123 30.09 17.69 32.50
N GLU A 124 30.58 17.31 33.68
CA GLU A 124 31.77 16.46 33.87
C GLU A 124 31.51 14.98 33.51
N LYS A 125 30.27 14.62 33.18
CA LYS A 125 29.89 13.24 32.93
C LYS A 125 30.42 12.80 31.56
N THR A 126 31.31 11.84 31.54
CA THR A 126 31.79 11.19 30.31
C THR A 126 31.22 9.78 30.25
N GLN A 127 30.19 9.58 29.43
CA GLN A 127 29.56 8.28 29.29
C GLN A 127 29.14 8.04 27.84
N ASN A 128 29.50 6.87 27.31
CA ASN A 128 29.03 6.43 26.01
C ASN A 128 27.52 6.17 26.06
N ILE A 129 26.80 6.66 25.06
CA ILE A 129 25.35 6.61 24.97
C ILE A 129 24.97 5.68 23.83
N VAL A 130 24.02 4.78 24.10
CA VAL A 130 23.41 3.94 23.06
C VAL A 130 21.90 4.19 23.05
N ILE A 131 21.38 4.63 21.91
CA ILE A 131 19.93 4.73 21.67
C ILE A 131 19.52 3.53 20.83
N PHE A 132 18.62 2.72 21.36
CA PHE A 132 18.02 1.61 20.64
C PHE A 132 16.73 2.07 19.94
N SER A 133 16.58 1.78 18.66
CA SER A 133 15.36 2.06 17.89
C SER A 133 15.03 0.88 16.98
N ASP A 134 13.75 0.56 16.82
CA ASP A 134 13.31 -0.43 15.85
C ASP A 134 12.98 0.14 14.47
N SER A 135 13.02 1.47 14.34
CA SER A 135 12.83 2.18 13.09
C SER A 135 14.09 2.18 12.22
N LYS A 136 14.30 1.06 11.51
CA LYS A 136 15.41 0.90 10.56
C LYS A 136 15.46 2.04 9.54
N SER A 137 14.29 2.47 9.05
CA SER A 137 14.16 3.55 8.07
C SER A 137 14.68 4.88 8.59
N VAL A 138 14.42 5.23 9.86
CA VAL A 138 14.91 6.49 10.44
C VAL A 138 16.43 6.44 10.59
N LEU A 139 16.97 5.30 11.05
CA LEU A 139 18.41 5.12 11.21
C LEU A 139 19.16 5.13 9.86
N GLU A 140 18.61 4.49 8.83
CA GLU A 140 19.16 4.52 7.47
C GLU A 140 19.15 5.94 6.89
N THR A 141 18.09 6.72 7.14
CA THR A 141 18.03 8.13 6.76
C THR A 141 19.11 8.95 7.46
N LEU A 142 19.28 8.77 8.78
CA LEU A 142 20.31 9.46 9.57
C LEU A 142 21.73 9.13 9.09
N GLN A 143 21.95 7.91 8.61
CA GLN A 143 23.25 7.48 8.10
C GLN A 143 23.57 8.05 6.70
N ASN A 144 22.57 8.18 5.83
CA ASN A 144 22.78 8.37 4.39
C ASN A 144 22.35 9.75 3.84
N GLU A 145 21.49 10.51 4.53
CA GLU A 145 21.02 11.81 4.03
C GLU A 145 21.86 12.98 4.53
N SER A 146 22.12 13.95 3.63
CA SER A 146 22.72 15.23 4.02
C SER A 146 21.66 16.21 4.54
N LEU A 147 22.06 17.08 5.48
CA LEU A 147 21.25 18.13 6.13
C LEU A 147 20.39 18.99 5.19
N GLN A 148 20.72 19.06 3.90
CA GLN A 148 20.11 19.96 2.92
C GLN A 148 18.72 19.50 2.43
N ASN A 149 18.38 18.21 2.53
CA ASN A 149 17.13 17.67 1.95
C ASN A 149 16.33 16.72 2.85
N SER A 150 16.75 16.50 4.10
CA SER A 150 16.11 15.49 4.93
C SER A 150 14.80 16.00 5.55
N SER A 151 13.79 15.14 5.49
CA SER A 151 12.60 15.27 6.33
C SER A 151 12.92 15.22 7.83
N LEU A 152 14.17 14.97 8.24
CA LEU A 152 14.59 14.83 9.63
C LEU A 152 15.51 15.98 10.08
N LYS A 153 15.42 17.15 9.44
CA LYS A 153 16.35 18.27 9.70
C LYS A 153 16.40 18.67 11.18
N SER A 154 15.28 18.69 11.89
CA SER A 154 15.25 18.99 13.33
C SER A 154 16.10 17.99 14.11
N LEU A 155 15.81 16.70 13.94
CA LEU A 155 16.53 15.61 14.58
C LEU A 155 18.04 15.65 14.29
N PHE A 156 18.45 15.88 13.04
CA PHE A 156 19.87 16.03 12.69
C PHE A 156 20.53 17.20 13.42
N LEU A 157 19.88 18.37 13.47
CA LEU A 157 20.41 19.54 14.18
C LEU A 157 20.47 19.30 15.68
N THR A 158 19.48 18.62 16.25
CA THR A 158 19.44 18.26 17.67
C THR A 158 20.58 17.32 18.03
N ILE A 159 20.84 16.28 17.22
CA ILE A 159 21.97 15.36 17.42
C ILE A 159 23.32 16.10 17.24
N ASP A 160 23.49 16.87 16.15
CA ASP A 160 24.73 17.60 15.87
C ASP A 160 25.07 18.62 16.97
N SER A 161 24.06 19.34 17.46
CA SER A 161 24.20 20.28 18.59
C SER A 161 24.64 19.55 19.86
N PHE A 162 24.03 18.41 20.16
CA PHE A 162 24.39 17.60 21.34
C PHE A 162 25.84 17.12 21.27
N LEU A 163 26.26 16.55 20.14
CA LEU A 163 27.62 16.03 19.93
C LEU A 163 28.70 17.12 19.91
N LYS A 164 28.37 18.35 19.50
CA LYS A 164 29.31 19.48 19.55
C LYS A 164 29.44 20.08 20.95
N THR A 165 28.40 19.95 21.77
CA THR A 165 28.35 20.55 23.10
C THR A 165 29.02 19.67 24.14
N TYR A 166 28.90 18.36 24.01
CA TYR A 166 29.41 17.39 24.99
C TYR A 166 30.38 16.41 24.34
N ASP A 167 31.46 16.07 25.05
CA ASP A 167 32.42 15.05 24.62
C ASP A 167 31.86 13.65 24.92
N VAL A 168 30.98 13.17 24.04
CA VAL A 168 30.25 11.90 24.19
C VAL A 168 30.26 11.09 22.89
N ASP A 169 30.35 9.77 23.03
CA ASP A 169 30.12 8.85 21.93
C ASP A 169 28.64 8.42 21.91
N LEU A 170 27.93 8.74 20.83
CA LEU A 170 26.52 8.40 20.62
C LEU A 170 26.39 7.33 19.54
N THR A 171 25.95 6.13 19.93
CA THR A 171 25.61 5.05 19.02
C THR A 171 24.09 4.94 18.86
N LEU A 172 23.61 5.00 17.62
CA LEU A 172 22.22 4.64 17.30
C LEU A 172 22.19 3.19 16.82
N GLN A 173 21.59 2.30 17.62
CA GLN A 173 21.56 0.87 17.35
C GLN A 173 20.17 0.41 16.93
N TRP A 174 20.08 -0.17 15.73
CA TRP A 174 18.85 -0.81 15.29
C TRP A 174 18.59 -2.10 16.09
N ILE A 175 17.35 -2.30 16.52
CA ILE A 175 16.86 -3.55 17.10
C ILE A 175 15.56 -4.00 16.41
N PRO A 176 15.25 -5.31 16.34
CA PRO A 176 13.99 -5.73 15.75
C PRO A 176 12.80 -5.42 16.66
N GLY A 177 11.77 -4.78 16.10
CA GLY A 177 10.50 -4.51 16.79
C GLY A 177 9.68 -5.78 17.03
N HIS A 178 8.76 -5.73 17.99
CA HIS A 178 7.85 -6.83 18.39
C HIS A 178 8.53 -8.17 18.66
N CYS A 179 9.78 -8.10 19.10
CA CYS A 179 10.62 -9.25 19.38
C CYS A 179 10.78 -9.47 20.90
N ASN A 180 9.82 -9.06 21.74
CA ASN A 180 9.86 -9.22 23.19
C ASN A 180 11.17 -8.71 23.83
N ILE A 181 11.77 -7.67 23.25
CA ILE A 181 12.89 -6.97 23.89
C ILE A 181 12.25 -6.03 24.91
N THR A 182 12.42 -6.33 26.20
CA THR A 182 11.69 -5.67 27.30
C THR A 182 11.71 -4.14 27.21
N GLY A 183 12.85 -3.53 26.88
CA GLY A 183 12.97 -2.08 26.68
C GLY A 183 12.18 -1.57 25.47
N ASN A 184 12.22 -2.27 24.33
CA ASN A 184 11.47 -1.91 23.13
C ASN A 184 9.97 -2.04 23.34
N GLU A 185 9.50 -3.17 23.90
CA GLU A 185 8.06 -3.37 24.14
C GLU A 185 7.49 -2.32 25.10
N ARG A 186 8.33 -1.85 26.04
CA ARG A 186 7.97 -0.76 26.94
C ARG A 186 7.91 0.59 26.22
N ALA A 187 8.89 0.89 25.37
CA ALA A 187 8.87 2.07 24.50
C ALA A 187 7.63 2.06 23.58
N ASP A 188 7.31 0.92 22.94
CA ASP A 188 6.12 0.72 22.11
C ASP A 188 4.83 0.96 22.90
N THR A 189 4.79 0.50 24.16
CA THR A 189 3.63 0.71 25.04
C THR A 189 3.46 2.19 25.40
N LEU A 190 4.56 2.90 25.67
CA LEU A 190 4.56 4.34 25.93
C LEU A 190 4.18 5.15 24.69
N ALA A 191 4.69 4.78 23.51
CA ALA A 191 4.31 5.40 22.24
C ALA A 191 2.81 5.22 21.97
N LYS A 192 2.26 4.01 22.18
CA LYS A 192 0.81 3.76 22.09
C LYS A 192 0.02 4.61 23.07
N LYS A 193 0.49 4.75 24.31
CA LYS A 193 -0.15 5.64 25.30
C LYS A 193 -0.15 7.09 24.82
N GLY A 194 0.97 7.60 24.30
CA GLY A 194 1.08 8.93 23.72
C GLY A 194 0.15 9.15 22.52
N SER A 195 -0.04 8.13 21.68
CA SER A 195 -0.97 8.19 20.54
C SER A 195 -2.44 8.35 20.95
N THR A 196 -2.81 7.90 22.15
CA THR A 196 -4.17 8.03 22.70
C THR A 196 -4.39 9.30 23.53
N ALA A 197 -3.32 10.04 23.82
CA ALA A 197 -3.41 11.30 24.55
C ALA A 197 -4.03 12.41 23.69
N GLN A 198 -4.31 13.56 24.29
CA GLN A 198 -4.81 14.73 23.56
C GLN A 198 -3.76 15.19 22.54
N GLN A 199 -4.07 15.03 21.25
CA GLN A 199 -3.19 15.46 20.17
C GLN A 199 -3.36 16.96 19.92
N GLN A 200 -2.27 17.71 19.98
CA GLN A 200 -2.25 19.11 19.58
C GLN A 200 -2.14 19.24 18.06
N ASN A 201 -2.67 20.33 17.51
CA ASN A 201 -2.43 20.69 16.11
C ASN A 201 -1.01 21.27 15.98
N THR A 202 -0.06 20.38 15.79
CA THR A 202 1.35 20.70 15.53
C THR A 202 1.63 20.76 14.03
N THR A 203 2.74 21.40 13.66
CA THR A 203 3.25 21.40 12.29
C THR A 203 3.55 19.96 11.87
N THR A 204 2.97 19.51 10.76
CA THR A 204 3.23 18.20 10.17
C THR A 204 4.24 18.29 9.03
N PHE A 205 4.84 17.18 8.63
CA PHE A 205 5.76 17.15 7.51
C PHE A 205 5.01 17.30 6.19
N PHE A 206 5.66 17.96 5.23
CA PHE A 206 5.10 18.22 3.91
C PHE A 206 4.63 16.95 3.19
N ARG A 207 5.40 15.85 3.28
CA ARG A 207 5.01 14.57 2.66
C ARG A 207 3.74 13.98 3.28
N THR A 208 3.57 14.10 4.59
CA THR A 208 2.38 13.62 5.31
C THR A 208 1.16 14.46 4.94
N ALA A 209 1.30 15.79 4.89
CA ALA A 209 0.25 16.67 4.38
C ALA A 209 -0.16 16.30 2.94
N GLN A 210 0.81 16.08 2.03
CA GLN A 210 0.53 15.65 0.66
C GLN A 210 -0.20 14.31 0.58
N GLN A 211 0.13 13.37 1.47
CA GLN A 211 -0.54 12.07 1.51
C GLN A 211 -1.98 12.19 2.01
N ILE A 212 -2.20 12.96 3.08
CA ILE A 212 -3.54 13.22 3.63
C ILE A 212 -4.43 13.88 2.58
N ILE A 213 -3.94 14.93 1.92
CA ILE A 213 -4.69 15.64 0.87
C ILE A 213 -5.06 14.66 -0.25
N ARG A 214 -4.11 13.85 -0.74
CA ARG A 214 -4.38 12.86 -1.80
C ARG A 214 -5.41 11.82 -1.38
N ASN A 215 -5.32 11.31 -0.16
CA ASN A 215 -6.28 10.35 0.37
C ASN A 215 -7.68 10.95 0.45
N ASN A 216 -7.80 12.13 1.06
CA ASN A 216 -9.08 12.83 1.22
C ASN A 216 -9.70 13.17 -0.15
N SER A 217 -8.92 13.68 -1.11
CA SER A 217 -9.42 13.95 -2.46
C SER A 217 -9.86 12.68 -3.18
N THR A 218 -9.17 11.56 -2.99
CA THR A 218 -9.56 10.27 -3.57
C THR A 218 -10.87 9.78 -2.96
N GLU A 219 -11.01 9.89 -1.65
CA GLU A 219 -12.22 9.49 -0.93
C GLU A 219 -13.42 10.37 -1.33
N GLU A 220 -13.24 11.69 -1.38
CA GLU A 220 -14.26 12.63 -1.84
C GLU A 220 -14.70 12.30 -3.27
N TRP A 221 -13.76 12.01 -4.17
CA TRP A 221 -14.06 11.59 -5.54
C TRP A 221 -14.82 10.27 -5.61
N LEU A 222 -14.43 9.26 -4.83
CA LEU A 222 -15.13 7.96 -4.76
C LEU A 222 -16.54 8.10 -4.19
N ASN A 223 -16.73 8.94 -3.17
CA ASN A 223 -18.03 9.25 -2.60
C ASN A 223 -18.91 10.01 -3.61
N GLY A 224 -18.33 10.99 -4.30
CA GLY A 224 -18.99 11.71 -5.38
C GLY A 224 -19.40 10.80 -6.55
N TRP A 225 -18.57 9.81 -6.89
CA TRP A 225 -18.92 8.75 -7.82
C TRP A 225 -20.14 7.98 -7.30
N ALA A 226 -20.03 7.33 -6.13
CA ALA A 226 -21.06 6.45 -5.59
C ALA A 226 -22.44 7.13 -5.43
N THR A 227 -22.45 8.39 -5.01
CA THR A 227 -23.67 9.18 -4.75
C THR A 227 -24.16 9.98 -5.96
N GLY A 228 -23.37 10.04 -7.03
CA GLY A 228 -23.69 10.76 -8.25
C GLY A 228 -24.99 10.28 -8.90
N LYS A 229 -25.79 11.23 -9.40
CA LYS A 229 -27.06 10.97 -10.12
C LYS A 229 -26.89 10.94 -11.65
N THR A 230 -25.76 11.44 -12.16
CA THR A 230 -25.44 11.47 -13.59
C THR A 230 -24.71 10.20 -14.03
N GLY A 231 -24.83 9.82 -15.30
CA GLY A 231 -24.08 8.68 -15.84
C GLY A 231 -24.43 7.31 -15.24
N ARG A 232 -25.62 7.17 -14.60
CA ARG A 232 -26.03 5.93 -13.91
C ARG A 232 -26.03 4.68 -14.78
N SER A 233 -26.18 4.81 -16.10
CA SER A 233 -26.06 3.68 -17.03
C SER A 233 -24.66 3.05 -17.01
N LEU A 234 -23.62 3.81 -16.67
CA LEU A 234 -22.25 3.30 -16.54
C LEU A 234 -22.08 2.43 -15.29
N PHE A 235 -22.83 2.67 -14.21
CA PHE A 235 -22.65 1.99 -12.93
C PHE A 235 -22.87 0.48 -13.02
N THR A 236 -23.75 0.04 -13.91
CA THR A 236 -23.98 -1.39 -14.20
C THR A 236 -22.71 -2.09 -14.67
N TYR A 237 -21.79 -1.37 -15.32
CA TYR A 237 -20.56 -1.91 -15.91
C TYR A 237 -19.28 -1.43 -15.20
N MET A 238 -19.38 -0.34 -14.44
CA MET A 238 -18.26 0.26 -13.73
C MET A 238 -18.76 0.80 -12.39
N ALA A 239 -18.87 -0.09 -11.39
CA ALA A 239 -19.38 0.27 -10.07
C ALA A 239 -18.44 1.23 -9.32
N THR A 240 -17.14 1.12 -9.56
CA THR A 240 -16.10 2.03 -9.05
C THR A 240 -15.30 2.57 -10.22
N PRO A 241 -14.74 3.80 -10.12
CA PRO A 241 -13.84 4.30 -11.15
C PRO A 241 -12.69 3.32 -11.39
N ASN A 242 -12.34 3.10 -12.66
CA ASN A 242 -11.27 2.19 -13.04
C ASN A 242 -10.11 2.98 -13.67
N PRO A 243 -9.03 3.29 -12.91
CA PRO A 243 -7.86 3.99 -13.46
C PRO A 243 -7.13 3.21 -14.56
N LYS A 244 -7.38 1.90 -14.66
CA LYS A 244 -6.77 1.00 -15.64
C LYS A 244 -7.69 0.68 -16.81
N ASP A 245 -8.74 1.48 -17.02
CA ASP A 245 -9.64 1.30 -18.15
C ASP A 245 -8.88 1.41 -19.48
N SER A 246 -9.09 0.43 -20.37
CA SER A 246 -8.44 0.37 -21.67
C SER A 246 -8.74 1.58 -22.55
N ILE A 247 -9.83 2.32 -22.30
CA ILE A 247 -10.15 3.56 -23.01
C ILE A 247 -9.00 4.58 -22.95
N HIS A 248 -8.24 4.64 -21.85
CA HIS A 248 -7.14 5.60 -21.68
C HIS A 248 -5.96 5.36 -22.63
N SER A 249 -5.86 4.17 -23.21
CA SER A 249 -4.81 3.81 -24.19
C SER A 249 -5.19 4.11 -25.64
N LEU A 250 -6.43 4.55 -25.90
CA LEU A 250 -6.91 4.87 -27.24
C LEU A 250 -6.55 6.30 -27.65
N GLU A 251 -6.55 6.59 -28.94
CA GLU A 251 -6.47 7.96 -29.44
C GLU A 251 -7.71 8.77 -29.05
N ARG A 252 -7.56 10.10 -28.97
CA ARG A 252 -8.63 11.00 -28.51
C ARG A 252 -9.96 10.80 -29.26
N ARG A 253 -9.91 10.57 -30.58
CA ARG A 253 -11.10 10.31 -31.41
C ARG A 253 -11.86 9.07 -30.94
N ASP A 254 -11.16 7.96 -30.75
CA ASP A 254 -11.74 6.69 -30.33
C ASP A 254 -12.25 6.77 -28.88
N GLN A 255 -11.51 7.47 -27.99
CA GLN A 255 -11.97 7.74 -26.63
C GLN A 255 -13.33 8.45 -26.62
N VAL A 256 -13.53 9.48 -27.46
CA VAL A 256 -14.81 10.19 -27.56
C VAL A 256 -15.93 9.24 -28.00
N ILE A 257 -15.68 8.41 -29.02
CA ILE A 257 -16.68 7.50 -29.56
C ILE A 257 -17.08 6.48 -28.49
N ILE A 258 -16.11 5.80 -27.87
CA ILE A 258 -16.39 4.80 -26.83
C ILE A 258 -17.08 5.42 -25.62
N PHE A 259 -16.64 6.61 -25.17
CA PHE A 259 -17.30 7.33 -24.08
C PHE A 259 -18.77 7.64 -24.41
N ARG A 260 -19.05 8.15 -25.61
CA ARG A 260 -20.41 8.44 -26.08
C ARG A 260 -21.27 7.18 -26.19
N LEU A 261 -20.70 6.06 -26.65
CA LEU A 261 -21.41 4.79 -26.72
C LEU A 261 -21.76 4.25 -25.33
N ARG A 262 -20.80 4.23 -24.40
CA ARG A 262 -20.99 3.77 -23.02
C ARG A 262 -22.02 4.62 -22.25
N THR A 263 -22.00 5.93 -22.47
CA THR A 263 -22.94 6.85 -21.82
C THR A 263 -24.27 6.97 -22.55
N HIS A 264 -24.45 6.31 -23.70
CA HIS A 264 -25.60 6.48 -24.59
C HIS A 264 -25.81 7.93 -25.08
N HIS A 265 -24.72 8.68 -25.24
CA HIS A 265 -24.66 10.05 -25.80
C HIS A 265 -24.09 10.11 -27.21
N ALA A 266 -24.09 8.99 -27.94
CA ALA A 266 -23.77 8.98 -29.36
C ALA A 266 -24.90 9.66 -30.15
N PRO A 267 -24.60 10.39 -31.25
CA PRO A 267 -25.59 11.03 -32.11
C PRO A 267 -26.38 10.01 -32.96
N VAL A 268 -27.15 9.16 -32.30
CA VAL A 268 -28.12 8.22 -32.88
C VAL A 268 -29.52 8.79 -32.74
N ASN A 269 -30.48 8.39 -33.58
CA ASN A 269 -31.77 9.07 -33.68
C ASN A 269 -32.54 9.08 -32.35
N ALA A 270 -32.46 8.02 -31.53
CA ALA A 270 -33.10 8.03 -30.21
C ALA A 270 -32.51 9.10 -29.27
N HIS A 271 -31.18 9.32 -29.31
CA HIS A 271 -30.53 10.36 -28.51
C HIS A 271 -30.80 11.75 -29.06
N LEU A 272 -30.76 11.90 -30.39
CA LEU A 272 -31.05 13.18 -31.07
C LEU A 272 -32.49 13.61 -30.84
N ASN A 273 -33.46 12.69 -30.95
CA ASN A 273 -34.87 12.94 -30.63
C ASN A 273 -35.07 13.47 -29.21
N ARG A 274 -34.35 12.89 -28.22
CA ARG A 274 -34.40 13.33 -26.83
C ARG A 274 -33.90 14.76 -26.63
N ILE A 275 -32.94 15.21 -27.44
CA ILE A 275 -32.40 16.59 -27.40
C ILE A 275 -33.30 17.54 -28.20
N GLN A 276 -33.68 17.13 -29.40
CA GLN A 276 -34.50 17.89 -30.33
C GLN A 276 -35.58 16.97 -30.93
N PRO A 277 -36.85 17.06 -30.48
CA PRO A 277 -37.93 16.15 -30.89
C PRO A 277 -38.30 16.14 -32.38
N MET A 278 -37.67 16.99 -33.20
CA MET A 278 -37.90 17.06 -34.65
C MET A 278 -37.28 15.89 -35.43
N THR A 279 -36.34 15.15 -34.83
CA THR A 279 -35.76 13.94 -35.45
C THR A 279 -36.56 12.72 -34.98
N PRO A 280 -37.23 11.95 -35.85
CA PRO A 280 -37.91 10.72 -35.43
C PRO A 280 -36.90 9.72 -34.86
N PRO A 281 -37.22 9.01 -33.75
CA PRO A 281 -36.26 8.13 -33.09
C PRO A 281 -36.01 6.82 -33.85
N VAL A 282 -36.68 6.58 -34.98
CA VAL A 282 -36.63 5.32 -35.73
C VAL A 282 -35.25 5.02 -36.29
N CYS A 283 -34.94 3.73 -36.46
CA CYS A 283 -33.69 3.29 -37.05
C CYS A 283 -33.60 3.70 -38.51
N HIS A 284 -32.46 4.26 -38.91
CA HIS A 284 -32.22 4.65 -40.30
C HIS A 284 -32.03 3.46 -41.24
N PHE A 285 -31.60 2.32 -40.70
CA PHE A 285 -31.26 1.15 -41.50
C PHE A 285 -32.38 0.10 -41.56
N CYS A 286 -33.18 -0.06 -40.52
CA CYS A 286 -34.22 -1.09 -40.45
C CYS A 286 -35.49 -0.53 -39.81
N ASP A 287 -36.57 -1.32 -39.80
CA ASP A 287 -37.89 -0.88 -39.31
C ASP A 287 -38.02 -0.81 -37.77
N ALA A 288 -36.91 -0.81 -37.04
CA ALA A 288 -36.94 -0.71 -35.59
C ALA A 288 -37.42 0.68 -35.14
N PRO A 289 -38.36 0.76 -34.18
CA PRO A 289 -38.97 2.03 -33.77
C PRO A 289 -38.02 2.96 -33.00
N TYR A 290 -36.94 2.42 -32.43
CA TYR A 290 -35.95 3.18 -31.66
C TYR A 290 -34.51 2.82 -32.05
N GLU A 291 -33.81 3.80 -32.61
CA GLU A 291 -32.40 3.74 -32.94
C GLU A 291 -31.54 4.04 -31.71
N THR A 292 -31.39 3.04 -30.85
CA THR A 292 -30.50 3.13 -29.69
C THR A 292 -29.09 2.65 -30.02
N THR A 293 -28.12 3.03 -29.20
CA THR A 293 -26.75 2.46 -29.28
C THR A 293 -26.76 0.94 -29.12
N THR A 294 -27.57 0.42 -28.19
CA THR A 294 -27.81 -1.02 -28.00
C THR A 294 -28.37 -1.67 -29.27
N HIS A 295 -29.34 -1.04 -29.93
CA HIS A 295 -29.89 -1.55 -31.17
C HIS A 295 -28.82 -1.63 -32.28
N LEU A 296 -28.08 -0.54 -32.52
CA LEU A 296 -27.07 -0.51 -33.58
C LEU A 296 -25.91 -1.48 -33.33
N LEU A 297 -25.46 -1.61 -32.07
CA LEU A 297 -24.37 -2.51 -31.70
C LEU A 297 -24.80 -3.98 -31.65
N PHE A 298 -26.02 -4.29 -31.22
CA PHE A 298 -26.38 -5.65 -30.80
C PHE A 298 -27.64 -6.24 -31.45
N GLN A 299 -28.48 -5.46 -32.15
CA GLN A 299 -29.77 -5.97 -32.65
C GLN A 299 -30.04 -5.68 -34.14
N CYS A 300 -29.51 -4.59 -34.70
CA CYS A 300 -29.85 -4.15 -36.06
C CYS A 300 -29.47 -5.21 -37.12
N THR A 301 -30.49 -5.77 -37.77
CA THR A 301 -30.33 -6.85 -38.76
C THR A 301 -29.51 -6.40 -39.96
N LEU A 302 -29.73 -5.18 -40.46
CA LEU A 302 -28.99 -4.64 -41.60
C LEU A 302 -27.53 -4.25 -41.29
N LEU A 303 -27.13 -4.26 -40.02
CA LEU A 303 -25.73 -4.06 -39.61
C LEU A 303 -25.02 -5.38 -39.28
N GLN A 304 -25.65 -6.55 -39.48
CA GLN A 304 -25.08 -7.85 -39.10
C GLN A 304 -23.68 -8.08 -39.68
N ASN A 305 -23.49 -7.96 -41.00
CA ASN A 305 -22.19 -8.19 -41.64
C ASN A 305 -21.10 -7.26 -41.09
N LEU A 306 -21.45 -5.99 -40.84
CA LEU A 306 -20.52 -5.02 -40.27
C LEU A 306 -20.18 -5.37 -38.81
N ARG A 307 -21.13 -5.91 -38.05
CA ARG A 307 -20.87 -6.38 -36.68
C ARG A 307 -19.97 -7.60 -36.68
N GLU A 308 -20.19 -8.57 -37.57
CA GLU A 308 -19.36 -9.77 -37.69
C GLU A 308 -17.90 -9.44 -38.08
N GLU A 309 -17.69 -8.35 -38.83
CA GLU A 309 -16.35 -7.89 -39.22
C GLU A 309 -15.57 -7.22 -38.05
N TYR A 310 -16.23 -6.39 -37.24
CA TYR A 310 -15.56 -5.53 -36.25
C TYR A 310 -15.83 -5.88 -34.77
N LEU A 311 -16.98 -6.46 -34.46
CA LEU A 311 -17.41 -6.75 -33.09
C LEU A 311 -17.09 -8.22 -32.72
N PRO A 312 -16.98 -8.55 -31.42
CA PRO A 312 -16.72 -9.92 -31.01
C PRO A 312 -17.92 -10.84 -31.32
N PRO A 313 -17.72 -12.17 -31.38
CA PRO A 313 -18.81 -13.14 -31.50
C PRO A 313 -19.80 -12.98 -30.34
N ARG A 314 -21.11 -12.96 -30.66
CA ARG A 314 -22.18 -12.68 -29.69
C ARG A 314 -21.91 -11.38 -28.91
N PRO A 315 -21.90 -10.22 -29.59
CA PRO A 315 -21.49 -8.97 -28.98
C PRO A 315 -22.47 -8.53 -27.89
N ASP A 316 -21.93 -8.10 -26.76
CA ASP A 316 -22.63 -7.49 -25.64
C ASP A 316 -21.87 -6.24 -25.14
N ALA A 317 -22.42 -5.54 -24.16
CA ALA A 317 -21.77 -4.34 -23.63
C ALA A 317 -20.38 -4.63 -23.05
N TRP A 318 -20.17 -5.73 -22.32
CA TRP A 318 -18.89 -6.06 -21.67
C TRP A 318 -17.79 -6.33 -22.70
N ASN A 319 -18.05 -7.25 -23.62
CA ASN A 319 -17.06 -7.69 -24.59
C ASN A 319 -16.84 -6.65 -25.72
N THR A 320 -17.75 -5.70 -25.90
CA THR A 320 -17.68 -4.70 -26.99
C THR A 320 -17.23 -3.31 -26.51
N LEU A 321 -17.75 -2.85 -25.36
CA LEU A 321 -17.53 -1.49 -24.85
C LEU A 321 -16.62 -1.43 -23.62
N TYR A 322 -16.44 -2.52 -22.87
CA TYR A 322 -15.60 -2.56 -21.66
C TYR A 322 -14.45 -3.58 -21.76
N SER A 323 -14.09 -3.94 -22.98
CA SER A 323 -13.02 -4.90 -23.30
C SER A 323 -11.64 -4.22 -23.41
N ASN A 324 -10.66 -4.95 -23.90
CA ASN A 324 -9.31 -4.46 -24.14
C ASN A 324 -9.24 -3.40 -25.24
N SER A 325 -8.14 -2.66 -25.29
CA SER A 325 -7.93 -1.53 -26.21
C SER A 325 -8.07 -1.91 -27.69
N GLN A 326 -7.62 -3.11 -28.08
CA GLN A 326 -7.76 -3.59 -29.44
C GLN A 326 -9.23 -3.72 -29.84
N GLN A 327 -10.06 -4.32 -28.99
CA GLN A 327 -11.49 -4.45 -29.26
C GLN A 327 -12.19 -3.08 -29.23
N LEU A 328 -11.85 -2.20 -28.30
CA LEU A 328 -12.43 -0.84 -28.28
C LEU A 328 -12.13 -0.08 -29.57
N LYS A 329 -10.91 -0.23 -30.13
CA LYS A 329 -10.57 0.38 -31.42
C LYS A 329 -11.41 -0.18 -32.57
N LYS A 330 -11.66 -1.49 -32.59
CA LYS A 330 -12.55 -2.11 -33.58
C LYS A 330 -13.99 -1.61 -33.42
N THR A 331 -14.50 -1.50 -32.19
CA THR A 331 -15.83 -0.94 -31.90
C THR A 331 -15.96 0.52 -32.36
N SER A 332 -14.91 1.34 -32.17
CA SER A 332 -14.87 2.71 -32.69
C SER A 332 -14.90 2.75 -34.22
N THR A 333 -14.18 1.82 -34.87
CA THR A 333 -14.15 1.67 -36.33
C THR A 333 -15.52 1.25 -36.86
N PHE A 334 -16.17 0.26 -36.23
CA PHE A 334 -17.55 -0.13 -36.52
C PHE A 334 -18.49 1.08 -36.53
N TYR A 335 -18.45 1.89 -35.46
CA TYR A 335 -19.30 3.07 -35.32
C TYR A 335 -19.03 4.10 -36.42
N SER A 336 -17.76 4.31 -36.77
CA SER A 336 -17.35 5.23 -37.84
C SER A 336 -17.85 4.76 -39.21
N GLN A 337 -17.68 3.48 -39.55
CA GLN A 337 -18.16 2.90 -40.80
C GLN A 337 -19.69 2.96 -40.92
N MET A 338 -20.40 2.62 -39.84
CA MET A 338 -21.85 2.73 -39.77
C MET A 338 -22.33 4.18 -39.98
N SER A 339 -21.66 5.15 -39.33
CA SER A 339 -21.95 6.57 -39.51
C SER A 339 -21.70 7.05 -40.94
N SER A 340 -20.63 6.58 -41.60
CA SER A 340 -20.36 6.89 -43.00
C SER A 340 -21.39 6.29 -43.95
N ARG A 341 -21.88 5.05 -43.69
CA ARG A 341 -22.98 4.45 -44.48
C ARG A 341 -24.25 5.28 -44.38
N ARG A 342 -24.59 5.78 -43.19
CA ARG A 342 -25.72 6.70 -42.97
C ARG A 342 -25.58 7.99 -43.77
N ALA A 343 -24.41 8.64 -43.72
CA ALA A 343 -24.19 9.89 -44.44
C ALA A 343 -24.35 9.72 -45.96
N LYS A 344 -23.85 8.61 -46.53
CA LYS A 344 -23.99 8.32 -47.96
C LYS A 344 -25.44 8.13 -48.40
N ALA A 345 -26.25 7.42 -47.60
CA ALA A 345 -27.67 7.20 -47.89
C ALA A 345 -28.48 8.50 -47.90
N GLN A 346 -28.11 9.48 -47.07
CA GLN A 346 -28.76 10.79 -47.02
C GLN A 346 -28.45 11.66 -48.25
N THR A 347 -27.23 11.56 -48.79
CA THR A 347 -26.82 12.30 -49.99
C THR A 347 -27.38 11.75 -51.31
N THR A 348 -27.88 10.51 -51.33
CA THR A 348 -28.48 9.89 -52.53
C THR A 348 -30.00 10.06 -52.60
N ALA A 349 -30.64 10.57 -51.54
CA ALA A 349 -32.09 10.70 -51.41
C ALA A 349 -32.60 12.16 -51.51
N GLY A 350 -31.71 13.12 -51.72
CA GLY A 350 -32.01 14.52 -52.03
C GLY A 350 -31.37 14.90 -53.34
#